data_AF-A0A821H745-F1
#
_entry.id   AF-A0A821H745-F1
#
_cell.length_a   1.000
_cell.length_b   1.000
_cell.length_c   1.000
_cell.angle_alpha   90.00
_cell.angle_beta   90.00
_cell.angle_gamma   90.00
#
_symmetry.space_group_name_H-M   'P 1'
#
loop_
_entity.id
_entity.type
_entity.pdbx_description
1 polymer ?
#
loop_
_entity_poly.entity_id
_entity_poly.type
_entity_poly.pdbx_seq_one_letter_code
_entity_poly.pdbx_strand_id
1 'polypeptide(L)'
;DSKTGHLPGLLPLVPGMPVILTQNIAIELGLINGMSGIFRQLVYEEDSVSTGVISETFPSNTRYIRKPLYAIIEVVRSKVECNFEQLGSNLVPIPLMEQTFRINIADILPKDKKPKPNQKTILSIKRRALPLVPAYSITTHKSQGQTLNNVVIDLKLPNRTDDIAAIYVPLSRVKRLTDLVILRHFDYKTLLMKPSKSQLVCPLVLPFFFFSFTEFACNC
;
A
#
# COMPACT_ATOMS: atom_id res chain seq x y z
N ASP A 1 0.73 5.31 9.70
CA ASP A 1 1.63 5.65 10.81
C ASP A 1 3.05 5.86 10.27
N SER A 2 3.48 7.11 10.11
CA SER A 2 4.79 7.47 9.53
C SER A 2 5.95 7.24 10.50
N LYS A 3 5.67 7.09 11.80
CA LYS A 3 6.68 6.97 12.86
C LYS A 3 7.28 5.56 12.96
N THR A 4 6.59 4.55 12.43
CA THR A 4 7.01 3.14 12.43
C THR A 4 7.42 2.64 11.04
N GLY A 5 7.75 3.57 10.13
CA GLY A 5 8.12 3.25 8.74
C GLY A 5 7.01 2.54 7.97
N HIS A 6 5.74 2.80 8.29
CA HIS A 6 4.56 2.21 7.67
C HIS A 6 4.43 0.68 7.85
N LEU A 7 5.18 0.06 8.77
CA LEU A 7 4.98 -1.36 9.10
C LEU A 7 3.78 -1.53 10.05
N PRO A 8 2.71 -2.22 9.61
CA PRO A 8 1.51 -2.37 10.44
C PRO A 8 1.81 -3.29 11.63
N GLY A 9 1.29 -2.98 12.82
CA GLY A 9 1.47 -3.82 14.03
C GLY A 9 0.97 -5.27 13.84
N LEU A 10 -0.07 -5.43 13.02
CA LEU A 10 -0.63 -6.70 12.57
C LEU A 10 -0.72 -6.66 11.05
N LEU A 11 -0.31 -7.74 10.38
CA LEU A 11 -0.42 -7.88 8.93
C LEU A 11 -1.51 -8.92 8.62
N PRO A 12 -2.74 -8.51 8.24
CA PRO A 12 -3.77 -9.45 7.83
C PRO A 12 -3.39 -10.04 6.48
N LEU A 13 -3.38 -11.37 6.38
CA LEU A 13 -3.07 -12.12 5.16
C LEU A 13 -4.21 -13.11 4.89
N VAL A 14 -4.74 -13.09 3.67
CA VAL A 14 -5.77 -14.01 3.18
C VAL A 14 -5.28 -14.60 1.87
N PRO A 15 -5.23 -15.93 1.70
CA PRO A 15 -4.85 -16.57 0.43
C PRO A 15 -5.65 -15.97 -0.74
N GLY A 16 -4.95 -15.65 -1.83
CA GLY A 16 -5.52 -15.00 -3.01
C GLY A 16 -5.54 -13.46 -2.96
N MET A 17 -5.16 -12.83 -1.84
CA MET A 17 -5.18 -11.37 -1.75
C MET A 17 -4.02 -10.74 -2.53
N PRO A 18 -4.24 -9.58 -3.18
CA PRO A 18 -3.17 -8.81 -3.78
C PRO A 18 -2.30 -8.20 -2.68
N VAL A 19 -0.98 -8.26 -2.88
CA VAL A 19 0.04 -7.70 -1.99
C VAL A 19 1.05 -6.90 -2.79
N ILE A 20 1.61 -5.88 -2.13
CA ILE A 20 2.75 -5.11 -2.66
C ILE A 20 3.97 -5.33 -1.76
N LEU A 21 5.11 -5.53 -2.40
CA LEU A 21 6.41 -5.58 -1.75
C LEU A 21 6.87 -4.16 -1.38
N THR A 22 7.31 -3.95 -0.14
CA THR A 22 7.68 -2.62 0.37
C THR A 22 9.17 -2.34 0.38
N GLN A 23 10.00 -3.34 0.06
CA GLN A 23 11.46 -3.25 0.14
C GLN A 23 12.10 -3.98 -1.04
N ASN A 24 13.30 -3.55 -1.43
CA ASN A 24 14.10 -4.27 -2.42
C ASN A 24 14.73 -5.49 -1.74
N ILE A 25 14.46 -6.67 -2.29
CA ILE A 25 15.01 -7.94 -1.79
C ILE A 25 16.10 -8.43 -2.75
N ALA A 26 15.75 -8.56 -4.02
CA ALA A 26 16.63 -9.05 -5.06
C ALA A 26 16.28 -8.32 -6.36
N ILE A 27 17.00 -7.22 -6.60
CA ILE A 27 16.77 -6.34 -7.76
C ILE A 27 16.95 -7.12 -9.07
N GLU A 28 17.94 -8.01 -9.13
CA GLU A 28 18.22 -8.87 -10.29
C GLU A 28 17.07 -9.83 -10.63
N LEU A 29 16.33 -10.26 -9.60
CA LEU A 29 15.12 -11.09 -9.74
C LEU A 29 13.86 -10.23 -9.90
N GLY A 30 14.00 -8.92 -10.06
CA GLY A 30 12.88 -7.98 -10.12
C GLY A 30 12.10 -7.82 -8.81
N LEU A 31 12.55 -8.42 -7.69
CA LEU A 31 11.95 -8.29 -6.35
C LEU A 31 12.25 -6.91 -5.75
N ILE A 32 11.59 -5.89 -6.27
CA ILE A 32 11.76 -4.48 -5.91
C ILE A 32 10.54 -3.91 -5.18
N ASN A 33 10.76 -2.85 -4.41
CA ASN A 33 9.70 -2.08 -3.77
C ASN A 33 8.68 -1.60 -4.82
N GLY A 34 7.40 -1.88 -4.57
CA GLY A 34 6.29 -1.60 -5.48
C GLY A 34 5.89 -2.79 -6.35
N MET A 35 6.65 -3.90 -6.35
CA MET A 35 6.21 -5.14 -6.99
C MET A 35 4.84 -5.54 -6.43
N SER A 36 3.89 -5.82 -7.32
CA SER A 36 2.62 -6.46 -6.96
C SER A 36 2.69 -7.97 -7.17
N GLY A 37 2.05 -8.72 -6.29
CA GLY A 37 1.87 -10.16 -6.39
C GLY A 37 0.59 -10.61 -5.70
N ILE A 38 0.31 -11.90 -5.76
CA ILE A 38 -0.84 -12.53 -5.10
C ILE A 38 -0.30 -13.38 -3.95
N PHE A 39 -0.71 -13.09 -2.73
CA PHE A 39 -0.31 -13.89 -1.58
C PHE A 39 -0.98 -15.27 -1.66
N ARG A 40 -0.18 -16.35 -1.55
CA ARG A 40 -0.69 -17.73 -1.63
C ARG A 40 -0.70 -18.41 -0.27
N GLN A 41 0.43 -18.36 0.44
CA GLN A 41 0.57 -19.10 1.68
C GLN A 41 1.56 -18.41 2.63
N LEU A 42 1.31 -18.53 3.92
CA LEU A 42 2.27 -18.20 4.97
C LEU A 42 2.87 -19.50 5.51
N VAL A 43 4.20 -19.57 5.56
CA VAL A 43 4.92 -20.68 6.18
C VAL A 43 5.38 -20.25 7.57
N TYR A 44 5.07 -21.06 8.57
CA TYR A 44 5.30 -20.79 9.99
C TYR A 44 5.41 -22.12 10.76
N GLU A 45 6.03 -22.08 11.93
CA GLU A 45 6.11 -23.23 12.84
C GLU A 45 4.79 -23.38 13.61
N GLU A 46 4.34 -24.61 13.89
CA GLU A 46 3.05 -24.85 14.57
C GLU A 46 3.00 -24.22 15.98
N ASP A 47 4.13 -24.20 16.69
CA ASP A 47 4.29 -23.58 18.01
C ASP A 47 4.08 -22.04 18.01
N SER A 48 4.05 -21.42 16.83
CA SER A 48 3.93 -19.98 16.68
C SER A 48 2.48 -19.47 16.73
N VAL A 49 1.49 -20.37 16.71
CA VAL A 49 0.07 -20.05 16.70
C VAL A 49 -0.37 -19.62 18.09
N SER A 50 -1.03 -18.47 18.18
CA SER A 50 -1.56 -17.94 19.45
C SER A 50 -3.05 -18.21 19.54
N THR A 51 -3.44 -19.09 20.46
CA THR A 51 -4.84 -19.52 20.65
C THR A 51 -5.66 -18.55 21.52
N GLY A 52 -5.00 -17.64 22.24
CA GLY A 52 -5.63 -16.76 23.24
C GLY A 52 -5.95 -15.33 22.80
N VAL A 53 -5.71 -14.96 21.54
CA VAL A 53 -6.00 -13.61 21.04
C VAL A 53 -7.28 -13.69 20.21
N ILE A 54 -8.43 -13.41 20.81
CA ILE A 54 -9.69 -13.26 20.10
C ILE A 54 -9.94 -11.76 19.98
N SER A 55 -9.75 -11.21 18.79
CA SER A 55 -10.23 -9.86 18.51
C SER A 55 -11.60 -9.98 17.87
N GLU A 56 -12.60 -9.30 18.44
CA GLU A 56 -13.98 -9.25 17.89
C GLU A 56 -14.03 -8.70 16.45
N THR A 57 -12.96 -8.03 16.01
CA THR A 57 -12.85 -7.41 14.69
C THR A 57 -12.62 -8.42 13.55
N PHE A 58 -12.07 -9.61 13.85
CA PHE A 58 -11.70 -10.58 12.82
C PHE A 58 -12.58 -11.85 12.86
N PRO A 59 -12.79 -12.53 11.72
CA PRO A 59 -13.58 -13.75 11.68
C PRO A 59 -13.04 -14.84 12.61
N SER A 60 -13.93 -15.72 13.09
CA SER A 60 -13.59 -16.79 14.05
C SER A 60 -12.56 -17.81 13.53
N ASN A 61 -12.37 -17.92 12.21
CA ASN A 61 -11.35 -18.78 11.59
C ASN A 61 -9.97 -18.12 11.46
N THR A 62 -9.76 -16.93 12.03
CA THR A 62 -8.48 -16.20 11.97
C THR A 62 -7.43 -16.86 12.86
N ARG A 63 -6.27 -17.19 12.28
CA ARG A 63 -5.10 -17.71 13.01
C ARG A 63 -4.10 -16.59 13.26
N TYR A 64 -3.75 -16.37 14.53
CA TYR A 64 -2.74 -15.39 14.92
C TYR A 64 -1.36 -16.04 14.99
N ILE A 65 -0.45 -15.60 14.14
CA ILE A 65 0.88 -16.20 13.98
C ILE A 65 1.93 -15.21 14.47
N ARG A 66 2.70 -15.59 15.49
CA ARG A 66 3.75 -14.72 16.09
C ARG A 66 5.10 -14.84 15.41
N LYS A 67 5.41 -16.00 14.83
CA LYS A 67 6.73 -16.31 14.24
C LYS A 67 6.57 -16.90 12.83
N PRO A 68 6.27 -16.08 11.81
CA PRO A 68 6.33 -16.55 10.44
C PRO A 68 7.78 -16.78 10.00
N LEU A 69 8.00 -17.71 9.08
CA LEU A 69 9.31 -18.01 8.48
C LEU A 69 9.49 -17.31 7.13
N TYR A 70 8.50 -17.43 6.24
CA TYR A 70 8.44 -16.74 4.95
C TYR A 70 7.01 -16.78 4.39
N ALA A 71 6.71 -15.91 3.43
CA ALA A 71 5.46 -15.91 2.70
C ALA A 71 5.68 -16.33 1.24
N ILE A 72 4.79 -17.14 0.69
CA ILE A 72 4.80 -17.53 -0.72
C ILE A 72 3.88 -16.57 -1.48
N ILE A 73 4.43 -15.94 -2.52
CA ILE A 73 3.72 -15.00 -3.38
C ILE A 73 3.81 -15.47 -4.81
N GLU A 74 2.71 -15.36 -5.53
CA GLU A 74 2.68 -15.52 -6.98
C GLU A 74 2.90 -14.16 -7.66
N VAL A 75 3.85 -14.10 -8.58
CA VAL A 75 4.16 -12.87 -9.33
C VAL A 75 3.72 -13.03 -10.78
N VAL A 76 2.77 -12.18 -11.20
CA VAL A 76 2.13 -12.27 -12.52
C VAL A 76 3.03 -11.76 -13.67
N ARG A 77 4.08 -10.98 -13.36
CA ARG A 77 4.96 -10.35 -14.35
C ARG A 77 6.40 -10.22 -13.85
N SER A 78 7.09 -11.34 -13.68
CA SER A 78 8.51 -11.30 -13.39
C SER A 78 9.29 -12.04 -14.47
N LYS A 79 10.44 -11.48 -14.87
CA LYS A 79 11.51 -12.16 -15.62
C LYS A 79 12.20 -13.25 -14.80
N VAL A 80 11.50 -13.77 -13.80
CA VAL A 80 12.02 -14.76 -12.88
C VAL A 80 11.78 -16.10 -13.54
N GLU A 81 12.70 -16.49 -14.41
CA GLU A 81 12.89 -17.89 -14.79
C GLU A 81 13.56 -18.61 -13.62
N CYS A 82 12.90 -18.64 -12.46
CA CYS A 82 13.41 -19.46 -11.36
C CYS A 82 12.96 -20.90 -11.62
N ASN A 83 13.86 -21.65 -12.27
CA ASN A 83 13.78 -23.08 -12.47
C ASN A 83 14.01 -23.79 -11.13
N PHE A 84 13.15 -23.56 -10.14
CA PHE A 84 13.08 -24.39 -8.94
C PHE A 84 12.29 -25.63 -9.34
N GLU A 85 12.96 -26.77 -9.47
CA GLU A 85 12.39 -28.04 -9.95
C GLU A 85 11.17 -28.56 -9.14
N GLN A 86 10.76 -27.87 -8.07
CA GLN A 86 9.63 -28.21 -7.19
C GLN A 86 8.61 -27.07 -6.98
N LEU A 87 8.83 -25.87 -7.53
CA LEU A 87 7.96 -24.72 -7.30
C LEU A 87 7.43 -24.22 -8.65
N GLY A 88 6.11 -24.12 -8.81
CA GLY A 88 5.50 -23.62 -10.05
C GLY A 88 6.12 -22.28 -10.45
N SER A 89 6.37 -22.08 -11.74
CA SER A 89 7.24 -21.06 -12.35
C SER A 89 7.00 -19.59 -11.97
N ASN A 90 5.99 -19.28 -11.15
CA ASN A 90 5.64 -17.93 -10.72
C ASN A 90 5.60 -17.73 -9.20
N LEU A 91 5.93 -18.75 -8.40
CA LEU A 91 5.89 -18.67 -6.94
C LEU A 91 7.26 -18.28 -6.39
N VAL A 92 7.28 -17.25 -5.54
CA VAL A 92 8.51 -16.73 -4.93
C VAL A 92 8.36 -16.73 -3.40
N PRO A 93 9.32 -17.33 -2.67
CA PRO A 93 9.38 -17.20 -1.21
C PRO A 93 9.95 -15.82 -0.82
N ILE A 94 9.19 -15.09 -0.02
CA ILE A 94 9.57 -13.80 0.56
C ILE A 94 9.94 -13.99 2.04
N PRO A 95 11.22 -13.84 2.41
CA PRO A 95 11.63 -13.99 3.79
C PRO A 95 11.30 -12.75 4.63
N LEU A 96 11.35 -12.90 5.95
CA LEU A 96 11.21 -11.78 6.86
C LEU A 96 12.44 -10.87 6.80
N MET A 97 12.18 -9.56 6.83
CA MET A 97 13.23 -8.54 6.85
C MET A 97 13.30 -7.84 8.21
N GLU A 98 14.52 -7.54 8.64
CA GLU A 98 14.78 -6.77 9.84
C GLU A 98 14.91 -5.28 9.49
N GLN A 99 14.12 -4.44 10.13
CA GLN A 99 14.21 -2.99 10.03
C GLN A 99 14.51 -2.39 11.41
N THR A 100 15.48 -1.47 11.45
CA THR A 100 15.83 -0.75 12.67
C THR A 100 15.25 0.66 12.62
N PHE A 101 14.41 0.98 13.60
CA PHE A 101 13.81 2.29 13.81
C PHE A 101 14.52 3.01 14.94
N ARG A 102 14.82 4.29 14.74
CA ARG A 102 15.33 5.17 15.81
C ARG A 102 14.21 6.12 16.19
N ILE A 103 13.80 6.08 17.45
CA ILE A 103 12.73 6.94 17.98
C ILE A 103 13.29 7.78 19.10
N ASN A 104 13.05 9.09 19.06
CA ASN A 104 13.42 9.96 20.16
C ASN A 104 12.42 9.74 21.30
N ILE A 105 12.96 9.49 22.49
CA ILE A 105 12.16 9.24 23.71
C ILE A 105 11.34 10.47 24.09
N ALA A 106 11.79 11.67 23.73
CA ALA A 106 11.05 12.92 23.91
C ALA A 106 9.72 12.96 23.11
N ASP A 107 9.62 12.24 22.00
CA ASP A 107 8.42 12.21 21.15
C ASP A 107 7.35 11.22 21.64
N ILE A 108 7.73 10.29 22.54
CA ILE A 108 6.86 9.23 23.07
C ILE A 108 6.44 9.53 24.51
N LEU A 109 7.28 10.21 25.29
CA LEU A 109 6.97 10.52 26.69
C LEU A 109 5.86 11.59 26.80
N PRO A 110 4.98 11.50 27.81
CA PRO A 110 4.05 12.58 28.15
C PRO A 110 4.82 13.87 28.43
N LYS A 111 4.33 15.00 27.92
CA LYS A 111 4.96 16.34 28.03
C LYS A 111 5.28 16.77 29.47
N ASP A 112 4.67 16.14 30.46
CA ASP A 112 4.86 16.44 31.89
C ASP A 112 6.13 15.83 32.50
N LYS A 113 6.78 14.85 31.84
CA LYS A 113 8.04 14.27 32.32
C LYS A 113 9.21 14.73 31.46
N LYS A 114 9.91 15.77 31.92
CA LYS A 114 11.20 16.18 31.31
C LYS A 114 12.20 15.02 31.42
N PRO A 115 12.93 14.69 30.35
CA PRO A 115 13.96 13.66 30.40
C PRO A 115 15.08 14.10 31.37
N LYS A 116 15.55 13.16 32.19
CA LYS A 116 16.71 13.39 33.08
C LYS A 116 17.97 13.64 32.23
N PRO A 117 18.92 14.48 32.66
CA PRO A 117 20.09 14.89 31.87
C PRO A 117 21.03 13.74 31.46
N ASN A 118 20.89 12.55 32.07
CA ASN A 118 21.75 11.38 31.84
C ASN A 118 21.06 10.22 31.11
N GLN A 119 19.87 10.43 30.53
CA GLN A 119 19.12 9.36 29.85
C GLN A 119 19.36 9.41 28.34
N LYS A 120 19.67 8.25 27.73
CA LYS A 120 19.74 8.12 26.27
C LYS A 120 18.47 8.69 25.64
N THR A 121 18.62 9.67 24.76
CA THR A 121 17.51 10.38 24.11
C THR A 121 16.90 9.59 22.95
N ILE A 122 17.64 8.60 22.43
CA ILE A 122 17.29 7.84 21.22
C ILE A 122 17.15 6.36 21.57
N LEU A 123 15.96 5.80 21.33
CA LEU A 123 15.67 4.38 21.40
C LEU A 123 15.83 3.75 20.02
N SER A 124 16.61 2.68 19.91
CA SER A 124 16.75 1.88 18.68
C SER A 124 15.91 0.61 18.81
N ILE A 125 14.86 0.49 17.99
CA ILE A 125 13.96 -0.66 17.97
C ILE A 125 14.22 -1.46 16.70
N LYS A 126 14.53 -2.74 16.83
CA LYS A 126 14.62 -3.67 15.71
C LYS A 126 13.31 -4.42 15.57
N ARG A 127 12.78 -4.48 14.36
CA ARG A 127 11.55 -5.22 14.06
C ARG A 127 11.79 -6.14 12.88
N ARG A 128 11.44 -7.41 13.06
CA ARG A 128 11.46 -8.42 12.01
C ARG A 128 10.03 -8.64 11.51
N ALA A 129 9.77 -8.39 10.23
CA ALA A 129 8.44 -8.49 9.64
C ALA A 129 8.52 -8.87 8.16
N LEU A 130 7.43 -9.38 7.60
CA LEU A 130 7.31 -9.55 6.16
C LEU A 130 7.24 -8.18 5.49
N PRO A 131 8.02 -7.92 4.42
CA PRO A 131 8.01 -6.65 3.70
C PRO A 131 6.80 -6.56 2.75
N LEU A 132 5.61 -6.90 3.23
CA LEU A 132 4.39 -7.01 2.43
C LEU A 132 3.28 -6.15 3.03
N VAL A 133 2.48 -5.55 2.14
CA VAL A 133 1.25 -4.84 2.52
C VAL A 133 0.10 -5.27 1.61
N PRO A 134 -1.15 -5.35 2.11
CA PRO A 134 -2.31 -5.58 1.26
C PRO A 134 -2.43 -4.49 0.18
N ALA A 135 -2.80 -4.90 -1.02
CA ALA A 135 -2.83 -4.03 -2.21
C ALA A 135 -4.24 -3.87 -2.81
N TYR A 136 -5.29 -4.00 -1.99
CA TYR A 136 -6.68 -3.76 -2.42
C TYR A 136 -6.95 -2.29 -2.76
N SER A 137 -6.24 -1.37 -2.11
CA SER A 137 -6.39 0.07 -2.32
C SER A 137 -5.01 0.72 -2.38
N ILE A 138 -4.81 1.54 -3.40
CA ILE A 138 -3.61 2.37 -3.54
C ILE A 138 -4.02 3.84 -3.40
N THR A 139 -3.22 4.64 -2.72
CA THR A 139 -3.47 6.08 -2.67
C THR A 139 -3.15 6.71 -4.02
N THR A 140 -3.84 7.80 -4.37
CA THR A 140 -3.62 8.53 -5.61
C THR A 140 -2.15 8.86 -5.84
N HIS A 141 -1.45 9.34 -4.80
CA HIS A 141 -0.01 9.61 -4.86
C HIS A 141 0.85 8.38 -5.19
N LYS A 142 0.48 7.19 -4.69
CA LYS A 142 1.23 5.95 -4.96
C LYS A 142 0.91 5.34 -6.32
N SER A 143 -0.27 5.61 -6.88
CA SER A 143 -0.62 5.24 -8.26
C SER A 143 0.02 6.13 -9.34
N GLN A 144 0.69 7.22 -8.94
CA GLN A 144 1.31 8.15 -9.90
C GLN A 144 2.39 7.44 -10.72
N GLY A 145 2.23 7.44 -12.04
CA GLY A 145 3.14 6.77 -12.98
C GLY A 145 2.79 5.32 -13.28
N GLN A 146 1.75 4.76 -12.66
CA GLN A 146 1.28 3.40 -12.93
C GLN A 146 0.05 3.42 -13.84
N THR A 147 -0.05 2.44 -14.75
CA THR A 147 -1.27 2.17 -15.52
C THR A 147 -2.11 1.17 -14.73
N LEU A 148 -3.37 1.50 -14.47
CA LEU A 148 -4.30 0.62 -13.78
C LEU A 148 -5.34 0.12 -14.79
N ASN A 149 -5.59 -1.20 -14.81
CA ASN A 149 -6.54 -1.78 -15.75
C ASN A 149 -7.98 -1.53 -15.28
N ASN A 150 -8.34 -1.98 -14.07
CA ASN A 150 -9.67 -1.78 -13.48
C ASN A 150 -9.53 -0.94 -12.21
N VAL A 151 -10.29 0.15 -12.08
CA VAL A 151 -10.16 1.08 -10.95
C VAL A 151 -11.52 1.39 -10.36
N VAL A 152 -11.58 1.31 -9.03
CA VAL A 152 -12.71 1.75 -8.24
C VAL A 152 -12.32 3.04 -7.52
N ILE A 153 -13.04 4.13 -7.77
CA ILE A 153 -12.71 5.47 -7.24
C ILE A 153 -13.87 5.98 -6.39
N ASP A 154 -13.54 6.63 -5.27
CA ASP A 154 -14.48 7.47 -4.53
C ASP A 154 -14.20 8.95 -4.80
N LEU A 155 -15.14 9.63 -5.44
CA LEU A 155 -15.03 11.04 -5.79
C LEU A 155 -15.58 11.98 -4.71
N LYS A 156 -16.10 11.44 -3.60
CA LYS A 156 -16.56 12.24 -2.47
C LYS A 156 -15.38 12.64 -1.59
N LEU A 157 -14.79 13.80 -1.88
CA LEU A 157 -13.70 14.37 -1.08
C LEU A 157 -14.18 14.68 0.36
N PRO A 158 -13.45 14.25 1.41
CA PRO A 158 -13.74 14.68 2.78
C PRO A 158 -13.49 16.19 2.91
N ASN A 159 -14.53 16.92 3.33
CA ASN A 159 -14.60 18.35 3.63
C ASN A 159 -13.35 19.22 3.31
N ARG A 160 -13.46 20.03 2.24
CA ARG A 160 -12.61 21.21 1.94
C ARG A 160 -11.11 20.97 1.69
N THR A 161 -10.67 19.76 1.41
CA THR A 161 -9.36 19.61 0.74
C THR A 161 -9.57 19.84 -0.75
N ASP A 162 -9.15 21.01 -1.24
CA ASP A 162 -9.14 21.39 -2.66
C ASP A 162 -8.12 20.57 -3.48
N ASP A 163 -7.85 19.31 -3.09
CA ASP A 163 -6.89 18.48 -3.78
C ASP A 163 -7.49 17.87 -5.04
N ILE A 164 -7.69 18.73 -6.03
CA ILE A 164 -8.16 18.42 -7.38
C ILE A 164 -7.31 17.31 -8.03
N ALA A 165 -6.03 17.20 -7.66
CA ALA A 165 -5.18 16.12 -8.12
C ALA A 165 -5.68 14.74 -7.65
N ALA A 166 -6.35 14.66 -6.49
CA ALA A 166 -6.93 13.42 -5.98
C ALA A 166 -8.03 12.84 -6.90
N ILE A 167 -8.67 13.69 -7.71
CA ILE A 167 -9.73 13.32 -8.66
C ILE A 167 -9.16 13.02 -10.06
N TYR A 168 -8.40 13.96 -10.63
CA TYR A 168 -7.95 13.82 -12.01
C TYR A 168 -6.81 12.80 -12.17
N VAL A 169 -5.94 12.64 -11.16
CA VAL A 169 -4.82 11.70 -11.27
C VAL A 169 -5.32 10.26 -11.42
N PRO A 170 -6.28 9.75 -10.62
CA PRO A 170 -6.80 8.40 -10.79
C PRO A 170 -7.61 8.23 -12.08
N LEU A 171 -8.45 9.22 -12.45
CA LEU A 171 -9.23 9.18 -13.70
C LEU A 171 -8.33 9.08 -14.93
N SER A 172 -7.21 9.82 -14.95
CA SER A 172 -6.23 9.75 -16.05
C SER A 172 -5.41 8.44 -16.08
N ARG A 173 -5.50 7.57 -15.06
CA ARG A 173 -4.82 6.25 -15.07
C ARG A 173 -5.64 5.16 -15.73
N VAL A 174 -6.95 5.37 -15.90
CA VAL A 174 -7.84 4.40 -16.51
C VAL A 174 -7.80 4.56 -18.03
N LYS A 175 -7.61 3.44 -18.75
CA LYS A 175 -7.54 3.44 -20.22
C LYS A 175 -8.90 3.51 -20.89
N ARG A 176 -9.93 2.94 -20.27
CA ARG A 176 -11.29 2.84 -20.83
C ARG A 176 -12.31 3.13 -19.73
N LEU A 177 -13.37 3.86 -20.07
CA LEU A 177 -14.47 4.15 -19.12
C LEU A 177 -15.15 2.88 -18.61
N THR A 178 -15.16 1.80 -19.38
CA THR A 178 -15.70 0.48 -18.98
C THR A 178 -14.98 -0.12 -17.78
N ASP A 179 -13.74 0.32 -17.54
CA ASP A 179 -12.90 -0.23 -16.49
C ASP A 179 -12.88 0.67 -15.23
N LEU A 180 -13.70 1.74 -15.23
CA LEU A 180 -13.87 2.67 -14.13
C LEU A 180 -15.20 2.42 -13.41
N VAL A 181 -15.14 2.27 -12.09
CA VAL A 181 -16.32 2.25 -11.22
C VAL A 181 -16.25 3.37 -10.21
N ILE A 182 -17.30 4.17 -10.12
CA ILE A 182 -17.43 5.24 -9.13
C ILE A 182 -18.32 4.74 -8.00
N LEU A 183 -17.80 4.71 -6.77
CA LEU A 183 -18.46 4.07 -5.63
C LEU A 183 -19.76 4.74 -5.19
N ARG A 184 -19.85 6.06 -5.35
CA ARG A 184 -20.94 6.88 -4.81
C ARG A 184 -21.30 7.99 -5.77
N HIS A 185 -22.55 8.43 -5.71
CA HIS A 185 -22.98 9.64 -6.40
C HIS A 185 -22.16 10.86 -5.93
N PHE A 186 -21.79 11.73 -6.87
CA PHE A 186 -21.00 12.94 -6.63
C PHE A 186 -21.57 14.10 -7.45
N ASP A 187 -21.33 15.34 -7.01
CA ASP A 187 -21.77 16.54 -7.74
C ASP A 187 -20.87 16.77 -8.96
N TYR A 188 -21.47 16.96 -10.14
CA TYR A 188 -20.75 17.26 -11.37
C TYR A 188 -19.81 18.47 -11.24
N LYS A 189 -20.14 19.44 -10.37
CA LYS A 189 -19.28 20.60 -10.07
C LYS A 189 -17.88 20.20 -9.61
N THR A 190 -17.72 19.04 -9.00
CA THR A 190 -16.43 18.50 -8.57
C THR A 190 -15.48 18.24 -9.75
N LEU A 191 -16.00 17.90 -10.93
CA LEU A 191 -15.22 17.73 -12.17
C LEU A 191 -14.94 19.05 -12.90
N LEU A 192 -15.57 20.15 -12.48
CA LEU A 192 -15.41 21.48 -13.06
C LEU A 192 -14.47 22.37 -12.23
N MET A 193 -13.96 21.85 -11.11
CA MET A 193 -13.06 22.60 -10.22
C MET A 193 -11.72 22.87 -10.91
N LYS A 194 -11.37 24.16 -11.03
CA LYS A 194 -10.09 24.57 -11.60
C LYS A 194 -8.97 24.35 -10.59
N PRO A 195 -7.83 23.75 -10.99
CA PRO A 195 -6.69 23.56 -10.11
C PRO A 195 -6.18 24.90 -9.57
N SER A 196 -5.78 24.92 -8.29
CA SER A 196 -5.16 26.10 -7.69
C SER A 196 -3.76 26.34 -8.28
N LYS A 197 -3.25 27.57 -8.17
CA LYS A 197 -1.93 27.96 -8.73
C LYS A 197 -0.78 27.09 -8.24
N SER A 198 -0.86 26.53 -7.03
CA SER A 198 0.13 25.60 -6.47
C SER A 198 0.05 24.20 -7.09
N GLN A 199 -1.13 23.77 -7.53
CA GLN A 199 -1.35 22.45 -8.17
C GLN A 199 -1.00 22.45 -9.66
N LEU A 200 -1.04 23.62 -10.32
CA LEU A 200 -0.58 23.81 -11.69
C LEU A 200 0.94 23.59 -11.86
N VAL A 201 1.71 23.66 -10.77
CA VAL A 201 3.15 23.35 -10.76
C VAL A 201 3.39 21.83 -10.88
N CYS A 202 2.36 21.01 -10.62
CA CYS A 202 2.45 19.57 -10.84
C CYS A 202 2.36 19.28 -12.35
N PRO A 203 3.41 18.70 -12.98
CA PRO A 203 3.51 18.55 -14.45
C PRO A 203 2.43 17.65 -15.09
N LEU A 204 1.52 17.10 -14.27
CA LEU A 204 0.46 16.17 -14.69
C LEU A 204 -0.95 16.79 -14.71
N VAL A 205 -1.15 17.99 -14.17
CA VAL A 205 -2.48 18.62 -14.15
C VAL A 205 -2.77 19.39 -15.45
N LEU A 206 -1.74 20.02 -16.03
CA LEU A 206 -1.85 20.83 -17.25
C LEU A 206 -2.20 20.04 -18.54
N PRO A 207 -1.60 18.88 -18.85
CA PRO A 207 -1.92 18.17 -20.09
C PRO A 207 -3.29 17.46 -20.08
N PHE A 208 -3.78 17.03 -18.91
CA PHE A 208 -5.05 16.28 -18.80
C PHE A 208 -6.30 17.17 -18.71
N PHE A 209 -6.17 18.41 -18.25
CA PHE A 209 -7.29 19.36 -18.20
C PHE A 209 -7.83 19.68 -19.61
N PHE A 210 -6.96 19.67 -20.62
CA PHE A 210 -7.34 19.91 -22.02
C PHE A 210 -7.85 18.65 -22.76
N PHE A 211 -7.39 17.45 -22.39
CA PHE A 211 -7.74 16.22 -23.11
C PHE A 211 -9.01 15.54 -22.60
N SER A 212 -9.30 15.62 -21.29
CA SER A 212 -10.42 14.86 -20.70
C SER A 212 -11.78 15.55 -20.85
N PHE A 213 -11.81 16.88 -21.02
CA PHE A 213 -13.06 17.64 -21.18
C PHE A 213 -13.79 17.33 -22.50
N THR A 214 -13.06 16.94 -23.55
CA THR A 214 -13.62 16.67 -24.87
C THR A 214 -14.23 15.28 -25.00
N GLU A 215 -13.71 14.27 -24.28
CA GLU A 215 -14.26 12.90 -24.32
C GLU A 215 -15.38 12.66 -23.30
N PHE A 216 -15.32 13.26 -22.12
CA PHE A 216 -16.35 13.04 -21.08
C PHE A 216 -17.65 13.79 -21.39
N ALA A 217 -17.58 14.96 -22.04
CA ALA A 217 -18.76 15.73 -22.45
C ALA A 217 -19.48 15.17 -23.69
N CYS A 218 -18.82 14.28 -24.47
CA CYS A 218 -19.39 13.71 -25.69
C CYS A 218 -20.19 12.41 -25.44
N ASN A 219 -20.04 11.79 -24.26
CA ASN A 219 -20.61 10.48 -23.92
C ASN A 219 -21.53 10.48 -22.68
N CYS A 220 -21.98 11.65 -22.21
CA CYS A 220 -23.04 11.79 -21.20
C CYS A 220 -24.28 12.42 -21.80
#